data_AF-A0A259LK40-F1
#
_entry.id   AF-A0A259LK40-F1
#
_cell.length_a   1.000
_cell.length_b   1.000
_cell.length_c   1.000
_cell.angle_alpha   90.00
_cell.angle_beta   90.00
_cell.angle_gamma   90.00
#
_symmetry.space_group_name_H-M   'P 1'
#
loop_
_entity.id
_entity.type
_entity.pdbx_description
1 polymer ?
#
loop_
_entity_poly.entity_id
_entity_poly.type
_entity_poly.pdbx_seq_one_letter_code
_entity_poly.pdbx_strand_id
1 'polypeptide(L)'
;QDGFWPSLYKDAPGFIGPGPNHRQRFAKAQAEAEAIMEGWRKGEWFYCGIVLSVSLDGIELAPHAASLWGIEANYPETDNSYLTEVAGNLLPDALAAAREVLTRLTALAPAALAPAHKEPPDGPV
;
A
#
# COMPACT_ATOMS: atom_id res chain seq x y z
N GLN A 1 -16.55 13.04 16.75
CA GLN A 1 -17.30 12.95 15.48
C GLN A 1 -16.63 11.82 14.75
N ASP A 2 -17.39 10.82 14.33
CA ASP A 2 -16.82 9.56 13.84
C ASP A 2 -16.99 9.42 12.31
N GLY A 3 -17.68 10.37 11.67
CA GLY A 3 -17.83 10.46 10.22
C GLY A 3 -17.20 11.73 9.64
N PHE A 4 -16.74 11.66 8.40
CA PHE A 4 -16.14 12.79 7.67
C PHE A 4 -17.11 13.97 7.51
N TRP A 5 -18.33 13.69 6.99
CA TRP A 5 -19.35 14.72 6.79
C TRP A 5 -20.04 15.07 8.10
N PRO A 6 -20.08 16.36 8.50
CA PRO A 6 -20.78 16.76 9.71
C PRO A 6 -22.29 16.61 9.56
N SER A 7 -22.97 16.44 10.68
CA SER A 7 -24.42 16.23 10.72
C SER A 7 -25.04 16.86 11.96
N LEU A 8 -26.30 17.28 11.83
CA LEU A 8 -27.15 17.72 12.94
C LEU A 8 -28.04 16.59 13.48
N TYR A 9 -28.01 15.42 12.87
CA TYR A 9 -28.83 14.28 13.25
C TYR A 9 -28.09 13.37 14.23
N LYS A 10 -28.71 13.08 15.38
CA LYS A 10 -28.09 12.36 16.50
C LYS A 10 -27.55 10.97 16.16
N ASP A 11 -28.18 10.28 15.22
CA ASP A 11 -27.85 8.90 14.85
C ASP A 11 -26.91 8.83 13.64
N ALA A 12 -26.50 9.99 13.11
CA ALA A 12 -25.54 10.05 12.01
C ALA A 12 -24.10 10.00 12.54
N PRO A 13 -23.16 9.30 11.87
CA PRO A 13 -21.75 9.25 12.25
C PRO A 13 -21.09 10.64 12.40
N GLY A 14 -21.57 11.59 11.59
CA GLY A 14 -21.14 12.98 11.58
C GLY A 14 -21.71 13.87 12.68
N PHE A 15 -22.49 13.35 13.63
CA PHE A 15 -23.23 14.19 14.56
C PHE A 15 -22.30 15.14 15.34
N ILE A 16 -22.55 16.45 15.22
CA ILE A 16 -21.73 17.50 15.86
C ILE A 16 -21.90 17.56 17.39
N GLY A 17 -22.85 16.79 17.91
CA GLY A 17 -23.18 16.75 19.32
C GLY A 17 -24.18 17.84 19.73
N PRO A 18 -24.87 17.65 20.87
CA PRO A 18 -25.76 18.66 21.42
C PRO A 18 -24.97 19.84 21.98
N GLY A 19 -25.68 20.90 22.39
CA GLY A 19 -25.11 22.03 23.13
C GLY A 19 -25.22 23.40 22.46
N PRO A 20 -24.75 24.47 23.13
CA PRO A 20 -24.78 25.81 22.58
C PRO A 20 -23.96 25.88 21.29
N ASN A 21 -24.36 26.79 20.39
CA ASN A 21 -23.65 27.06 19.13
C ASN A 21 -23.50 25.85 18.20
N HIS A 22 -24.31 24.78 18.35
CA HIS A 22 -24.21 23.58 17.50
C HIS A 22 -24.30 23.91 15.99
N ARG A 23 -25.09 24.91 15.60
CA ARG A 23 -25.16 25.37 14.19
C ARG A 23 -23.87 26.01 13.70
N GLN A 24 -23.18 26.78 14.56
CA GLN A 24 -21.90 27.39 14.21
C GLN A 24 -20.81 26.32 14.13
N ARG A 25 -20.79 25.36 15.07
CA ARG A 25 -19.89 24.20 15.01
C ARG A 25 -20.11 23.38 13.74
N PHE A 26 -21.37 23.14 13.37
CA PHE A 26 -21.74 22.48 12.12
C PHE A 26 -21.23 23.26 10.90
N ALA A 27 -21.49 24.57 10.82
CA ALA A 27 -21.04 25.39 9.69
C ALA A 27 -19.51 25.40 9.55
N LYS A 28 -18.79 25.45 10.68
CA LYS A 28 -17.32 25.36 10.69
C LYS A 28 -16.85 24.00 10.17
N ALA A 29 -17.37 22.90 10.71
CA ALA A 29 -17.00 21.55 10.28
C ALA A 29 -17.38 21.28 8.81
N GLN A 30 -18.48 21.87 8.34
CA GLN A 30 -18.92 21.76 6.94
C GLN A 30 -17.91 22.43 6.01
N ALA A 31 -17.49 23.66 6.35
CA ALA A 31 -16.49 24.39 5.57
C ALA A 31 -15.13 23.67 5.55
N GLU A 32 -14.72 23.07 6.68
CA GLU A 32 -13.49 22.27 6.77
C GLU A 32 -13.57 21.02 5.87
N ALA A 33 -14.65 20.25 5.95
CA ALA A 33 -14.86 19.07 5.11
C ALA A 33 -14.92 19.43 3.62
N GLU A 34 -15.57 20.53 3.26
CA GLU A 34 -15.63 21.03 1.88
C GLU A 34 -14.25 21.44 1.36
N ALA A 35 -13.44 22.13 2.18
CA ALA A 35 -12.08 22.51 1.81
C ALA A 35 -11.19 21.29 1.58
N ILE A 36 -11.28 20.26 2.44
CA ILE A 36 -10.56 18.99 2.26
C ILE A 36 -10.98 18.35 0.93
N MET A 37 -12.28 18.24 0.65
CA MET A 37 -12.76 17.64 -0.61
C MET A 37 -12.38 18.46 -1.84
N GLU A 38 -12.30 19.77 -1.71
CA GLU A 38 -11.85 20.62 -2.81
C GLU A 38 -10.37 20.40 -3.14
N GLY A 39 -9.50 20.30 -2.13
CA GLY A 39 -8.10 19.93 -2.33
C GLY A 39 -7.95 18.57 -3.01
N TRP A 40 -8.78 17.59 -2.64
CA TRP A 40 -8.82 16.29 -3.31
C TRP A 40 -9.18 16.39 -4.80
N ARG A 41 -10.23 17.16 -5.12
CA ARG A 41 -10.67 17.36 -6.52
C ARG A 41 -9.62 18.08 -7.37
N LYS A 42 -8.79 18.91 -6.76
CA LYS A 42 -7.65 19.59 -7.39
C LYS A 42 -6.39 18.73 -7.47
N GLY A 43 -6.37 17.57 -6.82
CA GLY A 43 -5.20 16.69 -6.74
C GLY A 43 -4.13 17.20 -5.77
N GLU A 44 -4.47 18.09 -4.85
CA GLU A 44 -3.55 18.57 -3.80
C GLU A 44 -3.21 17.44 -2.82
N TRP A 45 -4.17 16.54 -2.59
CA TRP A 45 -4.00 15.27 -1.89
C TRP A 45 -4.77 14.15 -2.59
N PHE A 46 -4.37 12.89 -2.38
CA PHE A 46 -4.93 11.75 -3.10
C PHE A 46 -4.75 10.43 -2.35
N TYR A 47 -5.50 9.41 -2.75
CA TYR A 47 -5.27 8.04 -2.32
C TYR A 47 -4.22 7.37 -3.22
N CYS A 48 -3.23 6.72 -2.62
CA CYS A 48 -2.16 6.02 -3.29
C CYS A 48 -2.02 4.57 -2.81
N GLY A 49 -1.11 3.84 -3.45
CA GLY A 49 -0.67 2.52 -3.01
C GLY A 49 0.83 2.51 -2.79
N ILE A 50 1.27 1.71 -1.83
CA ILE A 50 2.67 1.40 -1.57
C ILE A 50 2.91 -0.03 -2.03
N VAL A 51 3.91 -0.22 -2.89
CA VAL A 51 4.31 -1.51 -3.43
C VAL A 51 5.78 -1.72 -3.10
N LEU A 52 6.11 -2.82 -2.42
CA LEU A 52 7.49 -3.20 -2.16
C LEU A 52 7.96 -4.22 -3.19
N SER A 53 9.06 -3.90 -3.86
CA SER A 53 9.82 -4.83 -4.69
C SER A 53 11.08 -5.26 -3.93
N VAL A 54 11.52 -6.50 -4.13
CA VAL A 54 12.78 -7.00 -3.54
C VAL A 54 13.71 -7.47 -4.64
N SER A 55 14.94 -6.96 -4.61
CA SER A 55 16.04 -7.35 -5.48
C SER A 55 17.26 -7.77 -4.67
N LEU A 56 18.03 -8.73 -5.17
CA LEU A 56 19.33 -9.13 -4.63
C LEU A 56 20.38 -9.04 -5.74
N ASP A 57 21.42 -8.24 -5.51
CA ASP A 57 22.52 -8.02 -6.48
C ASP A 57 22.02 -7.61 -7.88
N GLY A 58 21.06 -6.68 -7.93
CA GLY A 58 20.45 -6.20 -9.17
C GLY A 58 19.46 -7.18 -9.83
N ILE A 59 19.30 -8.40 -9.30
CA ILE A 59 18.31 -9.37 -9.75
C ILE A 59 17.02 -9.17 -8.98
N GLU A 60 15.94 -8.86 -9.71
CA GLU A 60 14.61 -8.76 -9.11
C GLU A 60 14.09 -10.15 -8.71
N LEU A 61 13.85 -10.34 -7.42
CA LEU A 61 13.33 -11.58 -6.86
C LEU A 61 11.80 -11.55 -6.80
N ALA A 62 11.24 -10.41 -6.41
CA ALA A 62 9.80 -10.22 -6.27
C ALA A 62 9.41 -8.78 -6.60
N PRO A 63 8.84 -8.48 -7.79
CA PRO A 63 8.48 -7.11 -8.21
C PRO A 63 7.33 -6.49 -7.40
N HIS A 64 6.46 -7.32 -6.82
CA HIS A 64 5.29 -6.92 -6.04
C HIS A 64 5.18 -7.78 -4.78
N ALA A 65 6.24 -7.79 -3.98
CA ALA A 65 6.40 -8.69 -2.83
C ALA A 65 5.35 -8.45 -1.75
N ALA A 66 4.98 -7.19 -1.53
CA ALA A 66 3.87 -6.79 -0.67
C ALA A 66 3.29 -5.46 -1.15
N SER A 67 1.99 -5.23 -0.96
CA SER A 67 1.38 -3.94 -1.28
C SER A 67 0.18 -3.62 -0.40
N LEU A 68 -0.05 -2.32 -0.19
CA LEU A 68 -1.25 -1.79 0.45
C LEU A 68 -1.74 -0.56 -0.34
N TRP A 69 -3.05 -0.45 -0.50
CA TRP A 69 -3.71 0.57 -1.31
C TRP A 69 -4.73 1.36 -0.47
N GLY A 70 -5.09 2.55 -0.95
CA GLY A 70 -6.04 3.42 -0.25
C GLY A 70 -5.39 4.23 0.87
N ILE A 71 -4.10 4.53 0.75
CA ILE A 71 -3.36 5.35 1.72
C ILE A 71 -3.41 6.81 1.29
N GLU A 72 -3.68 7.71 2.23
CA GLU A 72 -3.76 9.13 1.95
C GLU A 72 -2.35 9.73 1.82
N ALA A 73 -2.11 10.41 0.70
CA ALA A 73 -0.89 11.15 0.43
C ALA A 73 -1.20 12.64 0.32
N ASN A 74 -0.37 13.46 0.95
CA ASN A 74 -0.48 14.91 1.10
C ASN A 74 -1.76 15.38 1.80
N TYR A 75 -2.39 14.53 2.62
CA TYR A 75 -3.61 14.90 3.34
C TYR A 75 -3.36 16.19 4.15
N PRO A 76 -4.32 17.13 4.22
CA PRO A 76 -4.11 18.41 4.90
C PRO A 76 -3.53 18.24 6.31
N GLU A 77 -2.57 19.10 6.64
CA GLU A 77 -1.87 19.13 7.94
C GLU A 77 -1.02 17.88 8.26
N THR A 78 -0.78 17.00 7.28
CA THR A 78 0.13 15.86 7.39
C THR A 78 1.44 16.08 6.63
N ASP A 79 2.47 15.28 6.92
CA ASP A 79 3.81 15.35 6.32
C ASP A 79 4.20 14.10 5.53
N ASN A 80 3.25 13.19 5.27
CA ASN A 80 3.45 11.87 4.65
C ASN A 80 4.37 10.89 5.42
N SER A 81 4.78 11.18 6.65
CA SER A 81 5.61 10.25 7.44
C SER A 81 4.97 8.86 7.57
N TYR A 82 3.64 8.80 7.65
CA TYR A 82 2.86 7.56 7.67
C TYR A 82 3.08 6.64 6.45
N LEU A 83 3.44 7.18 5.27
CA LEU A 83 3.77 6.35 4.10
C LEU A 83 4.99 5.45 4.38
N THR A 84 5.98 5.98 5.08
CA THR A 84 7.17 5.21 5.49
C THR A 84 6.81 4.17 6.55
N GLU A 85 5.90 4.50 7.48
CA GLU A 85 5.42 3.55 8.48
C GLU A 85 4.70 2.37 7.81
N VAL A 86 3.79 2.65 6.87
CA VAL A 86 3.10 1.61 6.09
C VAL A 86 4.09 0.74 5.32
N ALA A 87 5.07 1.35 4.64
CA ALA A 87 6.13 0.60 3.97
C ALA A 87 6.90 -0.29 4.95
N GLY A 88 7.25 0.23 6.13
CA GLY A 88 7.91 -0.52 7.19
C GLY A 88 7.10 -1.72 7.68
N ASN A 89 5.79 -1.56 7.82
CA ASN A 89 4.87 -2.62 8.24
C ASN A 89 4.74 -3.74 7.19
N LEU A 90 4.95 -3.42 5.90
CA LEU A 90 4.94 -4.40 4.81
C LEU A 90 6.28 -5.17 4.64
N LEU A 91 7.36 -4.72 5.28
CA LEU A 91 8.69 -5.33 5.12
C LEU A 91 8.74 -6.83 5.47
N PRO A 92 8.12 -7.32 6.56
CA PRO A 92 8.17 -8.75 6.89
C PRO A 92 7.59 -9.63 5.78
N ASP A 93 6.45 -9.23 5.21
CA ASP A 93 5.78 -9.96 4.13
C ASP A 93 6.60 -9.92 2.84
N ALA A 94 7.16 -8.76 2.49
CA ALA A 94 8.01 -8.62 1.33
C ALA A 94 9.28 -9.50 1.42
N LEU A 95 9.91 -9.54 2.58
CA LEU A 95 11.08 -10.40 2.82
C LEU A 95 10.72 -11.88 2.82
N ALA A 96 9.54 -12.26 3.32
CA ALA A 96 9.06 -13.63 3.26
C ALA A 96 8.87 -14.09 1.80
N ALA A 97 8.21 -13.27 0.97
CA ALA A 97 8.03 -13.56 -0.46
C ALA A 97 9.38 -13.71 -1.19
N ALA A 98 10.34 -12.83 -0.93
CA ALA A 98 11.67 -12.92 -1.53
C ALA A 98 12.44 -14.18 -1.10
N ARG A 99 12.31 -14.59 0.18
CA ARG A 99 12.92 -15.82 0.70
C ARG A 99 12.35 -17.05 0.01
N GLU A 100 11.04 -17.09 -0.23
CA GLU A 100 10.40 -18.19 -0.97
C GLU A 100 10.97 -18.32 -2.39
N VAL A 101 11.10 -17.19 -3.10
CA VAL A 101 11.71 -17.17 -4.44
C VAL A 101 13.15 -17.66 -4.40
N LEU A 102 13.96 -17.19 -3.45
CA LEU A 102 15.35 -17.65 -3.29
C LEU A 102 15.44 -19.15 -3.01
N THR A 103 14.59 -19.67 -2.12
CA THR A 103 14.52 -21.10 -1.83
C THR A 103 14.21 -21.90 -3.10
N ARG A 104 13.23 -21.45 -3.89
CA ARG A 104 12.87 -22.09 -5.16
C ARG A 104 14.03 -22.06 -6.16
N LEU A 105 14.65 -20.91 -6.38
CA LEU A 105 15.77 -20.77 -7.31
C LEU A 105 16.96 -21.63 -6.90
N THR A 106 17.28 -21.68 -5.60
CA THR A 106 18.37 -22.51 -5.07
C THR A 106 18.11 -23.99 -5.25
N ALA A 107 16.85 -24.45 -5.12
CA ALA A 107 16.50 -25.84 -5.38
C ALA A 107 16.59 -26.22 -6.87
N LEU A 108 16.31 -25.28 -7.78
CA LEU A 108 16.33 -25.51 -9.22
C LEU A 108 17.73 -25.36 -9.85
N ALA A 109 18.59 -24.52 -9.28
CA ALA A 109 19.91 -24.21 -9.84
C ALA A 109 20.79 -25.45 -10.13
N PRO A 110 20.86 -26.48 -9.26
CA PRO A 110 21.61 -27.70 -9.56
C PRO A 110 21.11 -28.44 -10.80
N ALA A 111 19.79 -28.46 -11.04
CA ALA A 111 19.19 -29.10 -12.20
C ALA A 111 19.40 -28.28 -13.48
N ALA A 112 19.38 -26.94 -13.37
CA ALA A 112 19.61 -26.04 -14.51
C ALA A 112 21.07 -26.04 -15.01
N LEU A 113 22.02 -26.36 -14.14
CA LEU A 113 23.45 -26.44 -14.46
C LEU A 113 23.88 -27.85 -14.89
N ALA A 114 23.01 -28.85 -14.81
CA ALA A 114 23.31 -30.18 -15.30
C ALA A 114 23.44 -30.15 -16.84
N PRO A 115 24.51 -30.72 -17.42
CA PRO A 115 24.62 -30.79 -18.87
C PRO A 115 23.42 -31.55 -19.44
N ALA A 116 22.83 -31.02 -20.52
CA ALA A 116 21.83 -31.75 -21.29
C ALA A 116 22.36 -33.15 -21.55
N HIS A 117 21.60 -34.18 -21.14
CA HIS A 117 21.95 -35.58 -21.33
C HIS A 117 22.45 -35.75 -22.77
N LYS A 118 23.74 -36.09 -22.95
CA LYS A 118 24.24 -36.49 -24.26
C LYS A 118 23.41 -37.69 -24.69
N GLU A 119 22.67 -37.52 -25.78
CA GLU A 119 22.03 -38.61 -26.50
C GLU A 119 23.07 -39.73 -26.67
N PRO A 120 22.75 -40.98 -26.31
CA PRO A 120 23.71 -42.07 -26.45
C PRO A 120 24.15 -42.13 -27.91
N PRO A 121 25.46 -42.31 -28.19
CA PRO A 121 25.90 -42.44 -29.57
C PRO A 121 25.14 -43.60 -30.21
N ASP A 122 24.53 -43.35 -31.36
CA ASP A 122 23.95 -44.39 -32.19
C ASP A 122 24.92 -45.57 -32.24
N GLY A 123 24.46 -46.70 -31.71
CA GLY A 123 25.24 -47.92 -31.64
C GLY A 123 25.69 -48.36 -33.04
N PRO A 124 26.81 -49.08 -33.15
CA PRO A 124 27.43 -49.32 -34.44
C PRO A 124 26.60 -50.24 -35.35
N VAL A 125 26.51 -49.77 -36.60
CA VAL A 125 26.20 -50.39 -37.91
C VAL A 125 24.75 -50.66 -38.27
#